data_AF-A0A8D9DVU1-F1
#
_entry.id   AF-A0A8D9DVU1-F1
#
_cell.length_a   1.000
_cell.length_b   1.000
_cell.length_c   1.000
_cell.angle_alpha   90.00
_cell.angle_beta   90.00
_cell.angle_gamma   90.00
#
_symmetry.space_group_name_H-M   'P 1'
#
loop_
_entity.id
_entity.type
_entity.pdbx_description
1 polymer ?
#
loop_
_entity_poly.entity_id
_entity_poly.type
_entity_poly.pdbx_seq_one_letter_code
_entity_poly.pdbx_strand_id
1 'polypeptide(L)'
;MEAVVAQISKRCQEMVEQDDRFGAGKKFVKFAIDPAKSGVDQFASAAIFGNIEFEHETSNSNENGTTTSVPVVIKTEPPIPKLREFFNSHLQFSNEILFYSQLLPFLNTFLVEDESQFVNFLKGGTSDPVLLSYVIMENASKEGFRLSKSKQLLSLDHILLTVNKLGRFHALSYIAKHQNRTQFDSLTAQIKETSWTDTRLETGLGDSDLICAVTRATRKFDNSEAKHIVDGEKYQNKVNKMKEMIFECPTRFMRQITTPKEPMAVLCHGDFCRNNVLFKYSEQTTDVTETSSPIDVLFFDLATIRYSSPVIDLSFFIYLNSNPEIRLHWNQILQSYHDGLRTSVEAFADKNNINVIEGKSNFTSSSDGIFLPSLEDVHQEFVYHAIYGFMLCSFFLPVMMVDNPSEVFSEEGGEFWNVPEEVRHKVQSTMAGEEGTKALNHLVQHLVDMGFV
;
A
#
# COMPACT_ATOMS: atom_id res chain seq x y z
N MET A 1 -7.17 27.58 3.45
CA MET A 1 -7.84 26.90 2.33
C MET A 1 -7.67 27.69 1.02
N GLU A 2 -8.06 28.95 0.93
CA GLU A 2 -7.99 29.74 -0.33
C GLU A 2 -6.61 29.73 -1.01
N ALA A 3 -5.51 29.93 -0.27
CA ALA A 3 -4.16 29.89 -0.82
C ALA A 3 -3.79 28.51 -1.42
N VAL A 4 -4.24 27.43 -0.79
CA VAL A 4 -4.03 26.04 -1.26
C VAL A 4 -4.79 25.85 -2.57
N VAL A 5 -6.04 26.26 -2.65
CA VAL A 5 -6.87 26.14 -3.87
C VAL A 5 -6.31 26.97 -5.02
N ALA A 6 -5.87 28.20 -4.74
CA ALA A 6 -5.23 29.05 -5.74
C ALA A 6 -3.95 28.42 -6.29
N GLN A 7 -3.12 27.86 -5.41
CA GLN A 7 -1.89 27.19 -5.82
C GLN A 7 -2.18 25.90 -6.61
N ILE A 8 -3.16 25.10 -6.19
CA ILE A 8 -3.63 23.94 -6.94
C ILE A 8 -4.08 24.33 -8.34
N SER A 9 -4.92 25.37 -8.46
CA SER A 9 -5.40 25.86 -9.75
C SER A 9 -4.25 26.27 -10.66
N LYS A 10 -3.21 26.91 -10.11
CA LYS A 10 -1.98 27.24 -10.84
C LYS A 10 -1.25 26.00 -11.34
N ARG A 11 -1.09 24.96 -10.51
CA ARG A 11 -0.43 23.70 -10.93
C ARG A 11 -1.24 22.94 -11.98
N CYS A 12 -2.57 22.97 -11.88
CA CYS A 12 -3.46 22.41 -12.90
C CYS A 12 -3.32 23.18 -14.22
N GLN A 13 -3.27 24.51 -14.18
CA GLN A 13 -3.04 25.35 -15.37
C GLN A 13 -1.71 24.99 -16.05
N GLU A 14 -0.60 25.03 -15.30
CA GLU A 14 0.72 24.68 -15.82
C GLU A 14 0.75 23.28 -16.43
N MET A 15 0.07 22.32 -15.81
CA MET A 15 -0.06 20.96 -16.34
C MET A 15 -0.83 20.93 -17.66
N VAL A 16 -2.05 21.49 -17.70
CA VAL A 16 -2.88 21.50 -18.92
C VAL A 16 -2.16 22.17 -20.06
N GLU A 17 -1.51 23.31 -19.84
CA GLU A 17 -0.88 24.09 -20.91
C GLU A 17 0.42 23.46 -21.43
N GLN A 18 1.14 22.69 -20.60
CA GLN A 18 2.47 22.14 -20.94
C GLN A 18 2.45 20.66 -21.31
N ASP A 19 1.44 19.91 -20.88
CA ASP A 19 1.39 18.46 -21.03
C ASP A 19 0.60 18.05 -22.27
N ASP A 20 1.20 17.20 -23.10
CA ASP A 20 0.59 16.76 -24.36
C ASP A 20 -0.54 15.75 -24.15
N ARG A 21 -0.68 15.15 -22.97
CA ARG A 21 -1.80 14.25 -22.64
C ARG A 21 -3.17 14.93 -22.69
N PHE A 22 -3.21 16.25 -22.58
CA PHE A 22 -4.43 17.05 -22.73
C PHE A 22 -4.70 17.46 -24.20
N GLY A 23 -3.94 16.94 -25.17
CA GLY A 23 -4.07 17.27 -26.59
C GLY A 23 -3.31 18.54 -27.00
N ALA A 24 -3.42 18.96 -28.26
CA ALA A 24 -2.83 20.21 -28.76
C ALA A 24 -3.84 21.38 -28.67
N GLY A 25 -3.34 22.62 -28.56
CA GLY A 25 -4.16 23.83 -28.55
C GLY A 25 -5.16 23.87 -27.39
N LYS A 26 -4.68 23.72 -26.15
CA LYS A 26 -5.53 23.65 -24.96
C LYS A 26 -5.40 24.92 -24.11
N LYS A 27 -6.52 25.37 -23.57
CA LYS A 27 -6.59 26.54 -22.69
C LYS A 27 -7.24 26.15 -21.37
N PHE A 28 -6.51 26.28 -20.28
CA PHE A 28 -7.06 26.06 -18.94
C PHE A 28 -8.17 27.08 -18.65
N VAL A 29 -9.29 26.60 -18.12
CA VAL A 29 -10.42 27.45 -17.69
C VAL A 29 -10.38 27.63 -16.17
N LYS A 30 -10.48 26.52 -15.42
CA LYS A 30 -10.46 26.55 -13.95
C LYS A 30 -10.24 25.15 -13.35
N PHE A 31 -9.88 25.14 -12.07
CA PHE A 31 -10.03 23.99 -11.20
C PHE A 31 -11.25 24.20 -10.30
N ALA A 32 -12.20 23.28 -10.32
CA ALA A 32 -13.40 23.31 -9.50
C ALA A 32 -13.38 22.17 -8.48
N ILE A 33 -13.38 22.52 -7.18
CA ILE A 33 -13.47 21.53 -6.10
C ILE A 33 -14.81 20.82 -6.15
N ASP A 34 -14.79 19.51 -5.91
CA ASP A 34 -15.98 18.69 -5.70
C ASP A 34 -16.25 18.59 -4.19
N PRO A 35 -17.19 19.38 -3.62
CA PRO A 35 -17.44 19.39 -2.18
C PRO A 35 -18.15 18.12 -1.69
N ALA A 36 -18.69 17.30 -2.60
CA ALA A 36 -19.37 16.06 -2.24
C ALA A 36 -18.41 14.90 -1.98
N LYS A 37 -17.12 15.07 -2.30
CA LYS A 37 -16.08 14.04 -2.11
C LYS A 37 -15.02 14.51 -1.12
N SER A 38 -14.69 13.64 -0.17
CA SER A 38 -13.60 13.84 0.78
C SER A 38 -12.74 12.58 0.89
N GLY A 39 -11.47 12.74 1.22
CA GLY A 39 -10.53 11.64 1.44
C GLY A 39 -10.69 11.04 2.84
N VAL A 40 -11.82 10.39 3.11
CA VAL A 40 -12.22 9.98 4.47
C VAL A 40 -11.35 8.87 5.09
N ASP A 41 -10.64 8.10 4.26
CA ASP A 41 -9.82 6.96 4.70
C ASP A 41 -8.31 7.20 4.46
N GLN A 42 -7.86 8.46 4.30
CA GLN A 42 -6.44 8.82 4.15
C GLN A 42 -5.86 9.41 5.44
N PHE A 43 -4.81 8.77 5.98
CA PHE A 43 -4.24 9.13 7.29
C PHE A 43 -2.97 9.98 7.20
N ALA A 44 -2.18 9.83 6.12
CA ALA A 44 -0.85 10.42 5.98
C ALA A 44 -0.77 11.57 4.95
N SER A 45 -1.88 11.93 4.31
CA SER A 45 -1.98 13.02 3.34
C SER A 45 -3.34 13.71 3.40
N ALA A 46 -3.41 14.94 2.89
CA ALA A 46 -4.70 15.59 2.59
C ALA A 46 -5.06 15.32 1.13
N ALA A 47 -6.29 14.89 0.86
CA ALA A 47 -6.83 14.71 -0.50
C ALA A 47 -7.92 15.74 -0.83
N ILE A 48 -7.78 16.36 -1.99
CA ILE A 48 -8.73 17.32 -2.55
C ILE A 48 -9.25 16.76 -3.86
N PHE A 49 -10.57 16.58 -3.94
CA PHE A 49 -11.25 16.13 -5.14
C PHE A 49 -11.73 17.34 -5.95
N GLY A 50 -11.61 17.26 -7.27
CA GLY A 50 -12.11 18.32 -8.13
C GLY A 50 -12.10 17.95 -9.60
N ASN A 51 -12.40 18.94 -10.43
CA ASN A 51 -12.41 18.83 -11.87
C ASN A 51 -11.50 19.89 -12.48
N ILE A 52 -10.64 19.48 -13.40
CA ILE A 52 -9.87 20.37 -14.26
C ILE A 52 -10.69 20.61 -15.51
N GLU A 53 -11.07 21.88 -15.74
CA GLU A 53 -11.81 22.30 -16.92
C GLU A 53 -10.86 23.03 -17.89
N PHE A 54 -10.87 22.61 -19.15
CA PHE A 54 -10.07 23.22 -20.21
C PHE A 54 -10.82 23.18 -21.56
N GLU A 55 -10.46 24.07 -22.47
CA GLU A 55 -11.02 24.16 -23.81
C GLU A 55 -9.97 23.82 -24.87
N HIS A 56 -10.40 23.23 -25.98
CA HIS A 56 -9.56 23.12 -27.18
C HIS A 56 -9.78 24.35 -28.07
N GLU A 57 -8.69 24.95 -28.52
CA GLU A 57 -8.67 26.03 -29.50
C GLU A 57 -9.31 25.53 -30.81
N THR A 58 -10.39 26.18 -31.21
CA THR A 58 -11.03 25.96 -32.50
C THR A 58 -10.37 26.85 -33.55
N SER A 59 -10.30 26.37 -34.80
CA SER A 59 -9.78 27.15 -35.93
C SER A 59 -10.68 28.32 -36.34
N ASN A 60 -11.88 28.46 -35.75
CA ASN A 60 -12.84 29.53 -35.99
C ASN A 60 -13.08 30.36 -34.71
N SER A 61 -12.69 31.63 -34.72
CA SER A 61 -12.83 32.57 -33.59
C SER A 61 -14.28 32.91 -33.18
N ASN A 62 -15.29 32.31 -33.82
CA ASN A 62 -16.72 32.54 -33.59
C ASN A 62 -17.45 31.33 -32.99
N GLU A 63 -16.76 30.21 -32.75
CA GLU A 63 -17.33 29.05 -32.05
C GLU A 63 -16.73 28.97 -30.64
N ASN A 64 -17.59 28.94 -29.62
CA ASN A 64 -17.13 28.65 -28.26
C ASN A 64 -16.49 27.26 -28.27
N GLY A 65 -15.24 27.16 -27.81
CA GLY A 65 -14.55 25.88 -27.68
C GLY A 65 -15.35 24.91 -26.81
N THR A 66 -15.30 23.62 -27.12
CA THR A 66 -15.94 22.60 -26.27
C THR A 66 -15.13 22.47 -24.98
N THR A 67 -15.73 22.85 -23.84
CA THR A 67 -15.12 22.66 -22.52
C THR A 67 -15.09 21.18 -22.16
N THR A 68 -13.90 20.66 -21.91
CA THR A 68 -13.64 19.30 -21.43
C THR A 68 -13.35 19.33 -19.93
N SER A 69 -13.76 18.29 -19.21
CA SER A 69 -13.63 18.21 -17.75
C SER A 69 -13.04 16.88 -17.31
N VAL A 70 -11.83 16.92 -16.73
CA VAL A 70 -11.12 15.74 -16.21
C VAL A 70 -11.22 15.74 -14.69
N PRO A 71 -11.78 14.68 -14.08
CA PRO A 71 -11.88 14.61 -12.63
C PRO A 71 -10.52 14.19 -12.06
N VAL A 72 -10.11 14.83 -10.98
CA VAL A 72 -8.81 14.58 -10.37
C VAL A 72 -8.91 14.43 -8.87
N VAL A 73 -7.92 13.72 -8.32
CA VAL A 73 -7.60 13.71 -6.90
C VAL A 73 -6.23 14.34 -6.74
N ILE A 74 -6.12 15.29 -5.83
CA ILE A 74 -4.89 16.00 -5.54
C ILE A 74 -4.51 15.69 -4.10
N LYS A 75 -3.40 14.98 -3.92
CA LYS A 75 -2.79 14.72 -2.62
C LYS A 75 -1.80 15.83 -2.30
N THR A 76 -1.80 16.32 -1.07
CA THR A 76 -0.80 17.24 -0.54
C THR A 76 -0.30 16.75 0.83
N GLU A 77 0.84 17.26 1.27
CA GLU A 77 1.31 16.98 2.63
C GLU A 77 0.25 17.40 3.68
N PRO A 78 0.14 16.67 4.80
CA PRO A 78 -0.76 17.05 5.90
C PRO A 78 -0.55 18.50 6.35
N PRO A 79 -1.62 19.25 6.69
CA PRO A 79 -1.49 20.63 7.15
C PRO A 79 -0.75 20.72 8.49
N ILE A 80 -0.79 19.66 9.30
CA ILE A 80 -0.19 19.57 10.64
C ILE A 80 1.30 19.22 10.55
N PRO A 81 2.23 20.10 10.98
CA PRO A 81 3.67 19.85 10.88
C PRO A 81 4.16 18.58 11.57
N LYS A 82 3.63 18.26 12.75
CA LYS A 82 4.01 17.06 13.50
C LYS A 82 3.60 15.77 12.79
N LEU A 83 2.44 15.74 12.13
CA LEU A 83 2.06 14.61 11.29
C LEU A 83 3.04 14.45 10.12
N ARG A 84 3.47 15.56 9.51
CA ARG A 84 4.46 15.51 8.42
C ARG A 84 5.79 14.93 8.86
N GLU A 85 6.26 15.32 10.05
CA GLU A 85 7.47 14.78 10.64
C GLU A 85 7.31 13.30 10.99
N PHE A 86 6.20 12.93 11.65
CA PHE A 86 5.93 11.55 12.05
C PHE A 86 5.88 10.59 10.85
N PHE A 87 5.14 10.95 9.80
CA PHE A 87 5.02 10.13 8.59
C PHE A 87 6.19 10.28 7.62
N ASN A 88 7.15 11.17 7.89
CA ASN A 88 8.16 11.57 6.93
C ASN A 88 7.53 11.95 5.57
N SER A 89 6.47 12.77 5.57
CA SER A 89 5.64 13.01 4.38
C SER A 89 6.45 13.47 3.16
N HIS A 90 7.48 14.28 3.35
CA HIS A 90 8.37 14.69 2.26
C HIS A 90 9.09 13.50 1.57
N LEU A 91 9.48 12.46 2.31
CA LEU A 91 10.05 11.23 1.75
C LEU A 91 8.99 10.42 1.03
N GLN A 92 7.80 10.30 1.64
CA GLN A 92 6.66 9.60 1.05
C GLN A 92 6.24 10.18 -0.31
N PHE A 93 6.07 11.50 -0.39
CA PHE A 93 5.77 12.17 -1.66
C PHE A 93 6.91 12.04 -2.67
N SER A 94 8.17 12.13 -2.23
CA SER A 94 9.33 11.90 -3.10
C SER A 94 9.32 10.50 -3.72
N ASN A 95 8.95 9.48 -2.95
CA ASN A 95 8.84 8.10 -3.41
C ASN A 95 7.64 7.88 -4.34
N GLU A 96 6.47 8.42 -4.00
CA GLU A 96 5.27 8.30 -4.84
C GLU A 96 5.50 8.97 -6.21
N ILE A 97 6.13 10.15 -6.24
CA ILE A 97 6.49 10.83 -7.49
C ILE A 97 7.53 10.01 -8.27
N LEU A 98 8.58 9.49 -7.61
CA LEU A 98 9.57 8.61 -8.24
C LEU A 98 8.90 7.39 -8.87
N PHE A 99 7.94 6.78 -8.16
CA PHE A 99 7.19 5.64 -8.66
C PHE A 99 6.50 5.98 -9.97
N TYR A 100 5.60 6.97 -9.96
CA TYR A 100 4.77 7.25 -11.12
C TYR A 100 5.53 7.91 -12.28
N SER A 101 6.56 8.72 -12.01
CA SER A 101 7.28 9.45 -13.05
C SER A 101 8.42 8.66 -13.70
N GLN A 102 8.96 7.64 -13.02
CA GLN A 102 10.15 6.91 -13.51
C GLN A 102 10.02 5.39 -13.41
N LEU A 103 9.69 4.83 -12.23
CA LEU A 103 9.63 3.37 -12.05
C LEU A 103 8.48 2.76 -12.85
N LEU A 104 7.27 3.27 -12.72
CA LEU A 104 6.10 2.73 -13.41
C LEU A 104 6.25 2.81 -14.94
N PRO A 105 6.68 3.93 -15.56
CA PRO A 105 6.97 3.97 -16.99
C PRO A 105 8.02 2.94 -17.42
N PHE A 106 9.08 2.74 -16.62
CA PHE A 106 10.08 1.71 -16.89
C PHE A 106 9.49 0.29 -16.81
N LEU A 107 8.72 -0.02 -15.76
CA LEU A 107 8.08 -1.33 -15.58
C LEU A 107 7.04 -1.60 -16.68
N ASN A 108 6.30 -0.59 -17.12
CA ASN A 108 5.30 -0.70 -18.18
C ASN A 108 5.90 -1.08 -19.53
N THR A 109 7.21 -0.88 -19.76
CA THR A 109 7.89 -1.38 -20.97
C THR A 109 7.88 -2.92 -21.06
N PHE A 110 7.62 -3.61 -19.96
CA PHE A 110 7.59 -5.07 -19.87
C PHE A 110 6.17 -5.65 -19.84
N LEU A 111 5.12 -4.82 -19.94
CA LEU A 111 3.76 -5.31 -20.03
C LEU A 111 3.50 -5.95 -21.40
N VAL A 112 2.85 -7.11 -21.38
CA VAL A 112 2.46 -7.83 -22.61
C VAL A 112 1.08 -7.37 -23.10
N GLU A 113 0.17 -7.11 -22.16
CA GLU A 113 -1.17 -6.61 -22.39
C GLU A 113 -1.28 -5.19 -21.82
N ASP A 114 -2.08 -4.34 -22.47
CA ASP A 114 -2.36 -2.98 -22.02
C ASP A 114 -3.43 -3.01 -20.90
N GLU A 115 -3.04 -3.59 -19.77
CA GLU A 115 -3.86 -3.66 -18.57
C GLU A 115 -3.23 -2.79 -17.48
N SER A 116 -3.82 -1.61 -17.26
CA SER A 116 -3.36 -0.74 -16.18
C SER A 116 -3.57 -1.41 -14.82
N GLN A 117 -2.52 -1.42 -14.00
CA GLN A 117 -2.56 -1.88 -12.61
C GLN A 117 -2.73 -0.72 -11.63
N PHE A 118 -2.53 0.52 -12.08
CA PHE A 118 -2.43 1.70 -11.24
C PHE A 118 -3.36 2.81 -11.73
N VAL A 119 -3.76 3.70 -10.82
CA VAL A 119 -4.47 4.92 -11.20
C VAL A 119 -3.58 5.82 -12.08
N ASN A 120 -4.20 6.55 -13.01
CA ASN A 120 -3.47 7.41 -13.92
C ASN A 120 -2.87 8.61 -13.19
N PHE A 121 -1.54 8.65 -13.12
CA PHE A 121 -0.80 9.79 -12.60
C PHE A 121 -0.71 10.91 -13.63
N LEU A 122 -1.04 12.13 -13.21
CA LEU A 122 -0.97 13.31 -14.06
C LEU A 122 0.27 14.14 -13.75
N LYS A 123 0.48 14.59 -12.51
CA LYS A 123 1.64 15.44 -12.21
C LYS A 123 2.02 15.33 -10.76
N GLY A 124 3.29 15.52 -10.46
CA GLY A 124 3.79 15.59 -9.10
C GLY A 124 4.88 16.64 -8.98
N GLY A 125 5.03 17.19 -7.78
CA GLY A 125 6.07 18.15 -7.51
C GLY A 125 6.43 18.19 -6.04
N THR A 126 7.71 18.43 -5.77
CA THR A 126 8.24 18.73 -4.43
C THR A 126 8.68 20.19 -4.37
N SER A 127 8.79 20.74 -3.16
CA SER A 127 9.26 22.12 -2.93
C SER A 127 8.34 23.20 -3.50
N ASP A 128 7.03 22.95 -3.53
CA ASP A 128 6.03 23.96 -3.83
C ASP A 128 5.90 24.96 -2.67
N PRO A 129 5.79 26.28 -2.93
CA PRO A 129 5.77 27.30 -1.87
C PRO A 129 4.57 27.22 -0.92
N VAL A 130 3.45 26.62 -1.35
CA VAL A 130 2.22 26.52 -0.53
C VAL A 130 1.87 25.07 -0.26
N LEU A 131 1.96 24.20 -1.28
CA LEU A 131 1.57 22.79 -1.15
C LEU A 131 2.65 21.92 -0.51
N LEU A 132 3.90 22.42 -0.43
CA LEU A 132 5.10 21.67 -0.09
C LEU A 132 5.38 20.56 -1.11
N SER A 133 4.63 19.46 -1.05
CA SER A 133 4.65 18.40 -2.04
C SER A 133 3.23 18.06 -2.47
N TYR A 134 3.05 17.71 -3.74
CA TYR A 134 1.74 17.37 -4.29
C TYR A 134 1.82 16.27 -5.35
N VAL A 135 0.74 15.51 -5.47
CA VAL A 135 0.50 14.50 -6.49
C VAL A 135 -0.91 14.69 -7.05
N ILE A 136 -1.04 14.79 -8.37
CA ILE A 136 -2.29 14.93 -9.11
C ILE A 136 -2.50 13.64 -9.89
N MET A 137 -3.65 13.00 -9.70
CA MET A 137 -4.04 11.76 -10.38
C MET A 137 -5.46 11.90 -10.92
N GLU A 138 -5.80 11.12 -11.93
CA GLU A 138 -7.18 11.00 -12.38
C GLU A 138 -8.04 10.34 -11.29
N ASN A 139 -9.28 10.79 -11.19
CA ASN A 139 -10.26 10.17 -10.31
C ASN A 139 -10.91 8.97 -11.01
N ALA A 140 -10.39 7.77 -10.75
CA ALA A 140 -10.86 6.50 -11.32
C ALA A 140 -12.33 6.18 -11.00
N SER A 141 -13.01 6.93 -10.12
CA SER A 141 -14.45 6.76 -9.89
C SER A 141 -15.32 6.99 -11.12
N LYS A 142 -14.87 7.75 -12.12
CA LYS A 142 -15.59 7.86 -13.41
C LYS A 142 -15.56 6.56 -14.22
N GLU A 143 -14.59 5.69 -13.99
CA GLU A 143 -14.46 4.38 -14.65
C GLU A 143 -15.13 3.23 -13.87
N GLY A 144 -15.86 3.58 -12.80
CA GLY A 144 -16.58 2.64 -11.94
C GLY A 144 -15.73 2.05 -10.81
N PHE A 145 -14.47 2.50 -10.65
CA PHE A 145 -13.61 2.08 -9.54
C PHE A 145 -13.95 2.80 -8.24
N ARG A 146 -14.04 2.06 -7.14
CA ARG A 146 -14.36 2.61 -5.81
C ARG A 146 -13.73 1.78 -4.70
N LEU A 147 -13.53 2.37 -3.53
CA LEU A 147 -13.22 1.61 -2.33
C LEU A 147 -14.35 0.60 -2.04
N SER A 148 -14.01 -0.52 -1.42
CA SER A 148 -15.02 -1.49 -0.98
C SER A 148 -15.95 -0.88 0.06
N LYS A 149 -17.20 -1.37 0.15
CA LYS A 149 -18.16 -0.89 1.15
C LYS A 149 -17.73 -1.24 2.58
N SER A 150 -17.21 -2.45 2.77
CA SER A 150 -16.67 -2.91 4.05
C SER A 150 -15.34 -2.24 4.34
N LYS A 151 -15.26 -1.50 5.46
CA LYS A 151 -14.04 -0.82 5.95
C LYS A 151 -12.99 -1.74 6.55
N GLN A 152 -13.39 -2.94 6.94
CA GLN A 152 -12.56 -3.84 7.75
C GLN A 152 -12.27 -5.17 7.04
N LEU A 153 -13.28 -5.80 6.45
CA LEU A 153 -13.20 -7.17 5.98
C LEU A 153 -13.57 -7.30 4.51
N LEU A 154 -12.65 -7.82 3.71
CA LEU A 154 -12.88 -8.17 2.32
C LEU A 154 -13.42 -9.60 2.21
N SER A 155 -14.28 -9.86 1.21
CA SER A 155 -14.67 -11.22 0.88
C SER A 155 -13.51 -11.98 0.23
N LEU A 156 -13.60 -13.31 0.17
CA LEU A 156 -12.55 -14.13 -0.46
C LEU A 156 -12.29 -13.70 -1.90
N ASP A 157 -13.33 -13.42 -2.69
CA ASP A 157 -13.19 -12.97 -4.09
C ASP A 157 -12.40 -11.68 -4.22
N HIS A 158 -12.60 -10.71 -3.31
CA HIS A 158 -11.80 -9.49 -3.29
C HIS A 158 -10.34 -9.80 -3.01
N ILE A 159 -10.05 -10.65 -2.03
CA ILE A 159 -8.67 -11.00 -1.69
C ILE A 159 -8.01 -11.74 -2.85
N LEU A 160 -8.67 -12.75 -3.43
CA LEU A 160 -8.12 -13.54 -4.53
C LEU A 160 -7.80 -12.67 -5.75
N LEU A 161 -8.70 -11.77 -6.14
CA LEU A 161 -8.48 -10.84 -7.25
C LEU A 161 -7.32 -9.89 -6.96
N THR A 162 -7.30 -9.29 -5.75
CA THR A 162 -6.26 -8.32 -5.38
C THR A 162 -4.88 -8.95 -5.31
N VAL A 163 -4.73 -10.13 -4.69
CA VAL A 163 -3.41 -10.78 -4.61
C VAL A 163 -2.96 -11.31 -5.97
N ASN A 164 -3.87 -11.69 -6.86
CA ASN A 164 -3.51 -12.03 -8.24
C ASN A 164 -2.91 -10.83 -8.98
N LYS A 165 -3.57 -9.67 -8.93
CA LYS A 165 -3.08 -8.43 -9.54
C LYS A 165 -1.77 -7.97 -8.88
N LEU A 166 -1.59 -8.18 -7.57
CA LEU A 166 -0.32 -7.94 -6.87
C LEU A 166 0.79 -8.86 -7.39
N GLY A 167 0.49 -10.13 -7.65
CA GLY A 167 1.43 -11.07 -8.26
C GLY A 167 1.93 -10.59 -9.63
N ARG A 168 1.01 -10.06 -10.45
CA ARG A 168 1.35 -9.44 -11.74
C ARG A 168 2.25 -8.21 -11.59
N PHE A 169 2.01 -7.37 -10.59
CA PHE A 169 2.88 -6.24 -10.28
C PHE A 169 4.29 -6.70 -9.87
N HIS A 170 4.39 -7.63 -8.93
CA HIS A 170 5.68 -8.16 -8.47
C HIS A 170 6.46 -8.87 -9.59
N ALA A 171 5.77 -9.54 -10.51
CA ALA A 171 6.40 -10.17 -11.69
C ALA A 171 7.22 -9.18 -12.53
N LEU A 172 6.80 -7.92 -12.63
CA LEU A 172 7.52 -6.89 -13.37
C LEU A 172 8.93 -6.66 -12.81
N SER A 173 9.15 -6.88 -11.50
CA SER A 173 10.48 -6.80 -10.91
C SER A 173 11.39 -7.95 -11.38
N TYR A 174 10.89 -9.18 -11.46
CA TYR A 174 11.69 -10.30 -11.95
C TYR A 174 12.03 -10.15 -13.43
N ILE A 175 11.07 -9.68 -14.23
CA ILE A 175 11.28 -9.38 -15.65
C ILE A 175 12.30 -8.25 -15.80
N ALA A 176 12.13 -7.13 -15.10
CA ALA A 176 13.03 -5.98 -15.16
C ALA A 176 14.46 -6.32 -14.74
N LYS A 177 14.65 -7.13 -13.69
CA LYS A 177 15.97 -7.59 -13.24
C LYS A 177 16.68 -8.45 -14.29
N HIS A 178 15.95 -9.24 -15.07
CA HIS A 178 16.53 -10.01 -16.16
C HIS A 178 16.81 -9.14 -17.39
N GLN A 179 15.88 -8.25 -17.76
CA GLN A 179 15.98 -7.40 -18.96
C GLN A 179 17.01 -6.27 -18.84
N ASN A 180 17.01 -5.56 -17.72
CA ASN A 180 17.90 -4.42 -17.50
C ASN A 180 18.17 -4.21 -16.01
N ARG A 181 19.00 -5.10 -15.45
CA ARG A 181 19.39 -5.06 -14.03
C ARG A 181 19.97 -3.71 -13.62
N THR A 182 20.85 -3.14 -14.42
CA THR A 182 21.52 -1.87 -14.12
C THR A 182 20.52 -0.73 -13.96
N GLN A 183 19.54 -0.62 -14.86
CA GLN A 183 18.51 0.42 -14.75
C GLN A 183 17.57 0.16 -13.58
N PHE A 184 17.17 -1.10 -13.34
CA PHE A 184 16.35 -1.47 -12.19
C PHE A 184 17.04 -1.10 -10.86
N ASP A 185 18.32 -1.47 -10.70
CA ASP A 185 19.12 -1.15 -9.52
C ASP A 185 19.30 0.37 -9.36
N SER A 186 19.56 1.09 -10.46
CA SER A 186 19.68 2.56 -10.44
C SER A 186 18.39 3.28 -10.05
N LEU A 187 17.22 2.77 -10.44
CA LEU A 187 15.93 3.35 -10.07
C LEU A 187 15.57 3.01 -8.63
N THR A 188 15.72 1.76 -8.23
CA THR A 188 15.40 1.32 -6.86
C THR A 188 16.34 1.90 -5.80
N ALA A 189 17.60 2.21 -6.15
CA ALA A 189 18.53 2.91 -5.26
C ALA A 189 18.11 4.35 -4.91
N GLN A 190 17.19 4.95 -5.66
CA GLN A 190 16.66 6.29 -5.37
C GLN A 190 15.53 6.28 -4.33
N ILE A 191 14.96 5.11 -4.03
CA ILE A 191 13.88 4.94 -3.07
C ILE A 191 14.40 5.28 -1.67
N LYS A 192 13.67 6.14 -0.96
CA LYS A 192 14.03 6.56 0.41
C LYS A 192 13.28 5.74 1.43
N GLU A 193 13.96 5.29 2.48
CA GLU A 193 13.31 4.65 3.63
C GLU A 193 12.38 5.66 4.33
N THR A 194 11.09 5.33 4.45
CA THR A 194 10.07 6.22 5.06
C THR A 194 9.72 5.83 6.49
N SER A 195 9.84 4.54 6.83
CA SER A 195 9.21 3.96 8.03
C SER A 195 10.23 3.52 9.07
N TRP A 196 11.39 3.02 8.63
CA TRP A 196 12.44 2.49 9.51
C TRP A 196 13.76 3.26 9.38
N THR A 197 13.65 4.58 9.43
CA THR A 197 14.76 5.52 9.17
C THR A 197 15.86 5.43 10.21
N ASP A 198 17.06 5.92 9.85
CA ASP A 198 18.17 6.06 10.82
C ASP A 198 17.76 6.92 12.02
N THR A 199 16.99 8.00 11.81
CA THR A 199 16.44 8.82 12.90
C THR A 199 15.58 8.01 13.87
N ARG A 200 14.69 7.12 13.38
CA ARG A 200 13.89 6.26 14.26
C ARG A 200 14.76 5.25 15.01
N LEU A 201 15.79 4.71 14.34
CA LEU A 201 16.74 3.80 14.98
C LEU A 201 17.55 4.48 16.09
N GLU A 202 17.96 5.73 15.89
CA GLU A 202 18.75 6.52 16.85
C GLU A 202 17.91 7.01 18.04
N THR A 203 16.66 7.39 17.79
CA THR A 203 15.77 8.01 18.79
C THR A 203 14.82 7.04 19.47
N GLY A 204 14.59 5.86 18.89
CA GLY A 204 13.54 4.92 19.32
C GLY A 204 12.12 5.42 19.02
N LEU A 205 11.95 6.43 18.15
CA LEU A 205 10.63 7.01 17.86
C LEU A 205 9.67 5.94 17.29
N GLY A 206 8.64 5.62 18.08
CA GLY A 206 7.59 4.64 17.75
C GLY A 206 7.86 3.21 18.25
N ASP A 207 9.05 2.92 18.79
CA ASP A 207 9.37 1.56 19.28
C ASP A 207 8.46 1.15 20.45
N SER A 208 8.18 2.07 21.37
CA SER A 208 7.30 1.79 22.51
C SER A 208 5.84 1.59 22.10
N ASP A 209 5.36 2.31 21.07
CA ASP A 209 4.03 2.11 20.50
C ASP A 209 3.91 0.70 19.87
N LEU A 210 4.96 0.23 19.20
CA LEU A 210 5.02 -1.16 18.67
C LEU A 210 5.08 -2.20 19.79
N ILE A 211 5.88 -1.96 20.84
CA ILE A 211 5.93 -2.85 22.02
C ILE A 211 4.56 -2.91 22.70
N CYS A 212 3.86 -1.78 22.84
CA CYS A 212 2.50 -1.73 23.38
C CYS A 212 1.54 -2.59 22.54
N ALA A 213 1.59 -2.43 21.21
CA ALA A 213 0.78 -3.17 20.25
C ALA A 213 0.95 -4.70 20.41
N VAL A 214 2.20 -5.15 20.39
CA VAL A 214 2.56 -6.57 20.48
C VAL A 214 2.23 -7.12 21.86
N THR A 215 2.47 -6.35 22.93
CA THR A 215 2.11 -6.74 24.30
C THR A 215 0.61 -7.00 24.41
N ARG A 216 -0.22 -6.12 23.85
CA ARG A 216 -1.67 -6.32 23.80
C ARG A 216 -2.03 -7.59 23.03
N ALA A 217 -1.47 -7.76 21.83
CA ALA A 217 -1.78 -8.88 20.93
C ALA A 217 -1.39 -10.26 21.50
N THR A 218 -0.44 -10.30 22.43
CA THR A 218 0.16 -11.54 22.93
C THR A 218 -0.27 -11.88 24.36
N ARG A 219 -0.98 -10.98 25.05
CA ARG A 219 -1.32 -11.08 26.48
C ARG A 219 -1.98 -12.42 26.86
N LYS A 220 -2.89 -12.93 26.03
CA LYS A 220 -3.61 -14.19 26.27
C LYS A 220 -2.68 -15.41 26.32
N PHE A 221 -1.52 -15.32 25.69
CA PHE A 221 -0.52 -16.40 25.61
C PHE A 221 0.54 -16.32 26.71
N ASP A 222 0.43 -15.34 27.62
CA ASP A 222 1.34 -15.20 28.76
C ASP A 222 0.97 -16.15 29.94
N ASN A 223 1.96 -16.40 30.81
CA ASN A 223 2.00 -17.42 31.88
C ASN A 223 0.73 -17.61 32.73
N SER A 224 -0.06 -16.56 32.97
CA SER A 224 -1.25 -16.64 33.84
C SER A 224 -2.51 -17.11 33.13
N GLU A 225 -2.62 -16.93 31.81
CA GLU A 225 -3.84 -17.21 31.02
C GLU A 225 -3.68 -18.43 30.10
N ALA A 226 -2.44 -18.78 29.71
CA ALA A 226 -2.15 -19.89 28.81
C ALA A 226 -2.44 -21.30 29.38
N LYS A 227 -2.57 -21.44 30.71
CA LYS A 227 -2.78 -22.73 31.40
C LYS A 227 -4.08 -23.46 31.01
N HIS A 228 -5.00 -22.77 30.34
CA HIS A 228 -6.28 -23.31 29.90
C HIS A 228 -6.37 -23.52 28.37
N ILE A 229 -5.25 -23.36 27.65
CA ILE A 229 -5.17 -23.50 26.20
C ILE A 229 -4.51 -24.85 25.88
N VAL A 230 -5.11 -25.64 24.98
CA VAL A 230 -4.49 -26.85 24.42
C VAL A 230 -3.19 -26.44 23.71
N ASP A 231 -2.09 -27.15 23.98
CA ASP A 231 -0.73 -26.78 23.54
C ASP A 231 -0.20 -25.44 24.07
N GLY A 232 -0.76 -24.89 25.15
CA GLY A 232 -0.41 -23.57 25.70
C GLY A 232 1.09 -23.32 25.92
N GLU A 233 1.86 -24.33 26.32
CA GLU A 233 3.32 -24.24 26.49
C GLU A 233 4.06 -24.04 25.14
N LYS A 234 3.58 -24.68 24.05
CA LYS A 234 4.13 -24.51 22.70
C LYS A 234 3.88 -23.08 22.20
N TYR A 235 2.66 -22.56 22.32
CA TYR A 235 2.34 -21.18 21.94
C TYR A 235 3.18 -20.19 22.74
N GLN A 236 3.26 -20.38 24.05
CA GLN A 236 4.05 -19.54 24.92
C GLN A 236 5.52 -19.46 24.47
N ASN A 237 6.16 -20.60 24.21
CA ASN A 237 7.56 -20.62 23.80
C ASN A 237 7.79 -19.88 22.47
N LYS A 238 6.87 -20.01 21.51
CA LYS A 238 6.94 -19.28 20.23
C LYS A 238 6.71 -17.78 20.41
N VAL A 239 5.69 -17.40 21.18
CA VAL A 239 5.37 -15.99 21.48
C VAL A 239 6.49 -15.32 22.27
N ASN A 240 7.13 -16.00 23.21
CA ASN A 240 8.27 -15.46 23.96
C ASN A 240 9.46 -15.19 23.04
N LYS A 241 9.80 -16.13 22.15
CA LYS A 241 10.85 -15.91 21.14
C LYS A 241 10.53 -14.74 20.21
N MET A 242 9.28 -14.64 19.78
CA MET A 242 8.80 -13.50 19.00
C MET A 242 9.03 -12.16 19.74
N LYS A 243 8.64 -12.09 21.03
CA LYS A 243 8.87 -10.91 21.88
C LYS A 243 10.35 -10.61 22.05
N GLU A 244 11.19 -11.62 22.31
CA GLU A 244 12.64 -11.47 22.45
C GLU A 244 13.28 -10.83 21.22
N MET A 245 12.87 -11.24 20.01
CA MET A 245 13.36 -10.67 18.75
C MET A 245 12.89 -9.22 18.53
N ILE A 246 11.65 -8.89 18.92
CA ILE A 246 11.07 -7.56 18.67
C ILE A 246 11.50 -6.55 19.73
N PHE A 247 11.42 -6.89 21.02
CA PHE A 247 11.40 -5.92 22.12
C PHE A 247 12.77 -5.29 22.41
N GLU A 248 13.87 -5.90 21.94
CA GLU A 248 15.20 -5.27 22.07
C GLU A 248 15.27 -3.94 21.30
N CYS A 249 14.82 -3.95 20.04
CA CYS A 249 14.74 -2.75 19.20
C CYS A 249 13.80 -3.02 18.01
N PRO A 250 12.49 -2.69 18.14
CA PRO A 250 11.51 -2.91 17.10
C PRO A 250 11.92 -2.32 15.75
N THR A 251 12.41 -1.08 15.71
CA THR A 251 12.89 -0.46 14.47
C THR A 251 14.01 -1.26 13.81
N ARG A 252 15.02 -1.73 14.57
CA ARG A 252 16.10 -2.56 14.02
C ARG A 252 15.57 -3.87 13.46
N PHE A 253 14.68 -4.53 14.19
CA PHE A 253 14.04 -5.76 13.74
C PHE A 253 13.29 -5.55 12.43
N MET A 254 12.48 -4.49 12.33
CA MET A 254 11.73 -4.16 11.12
C MET A 254 12.66 -3.86 9.93
N ARG A 255 13.81 -3.20 10.14
CA ARG A 255 14.83 -3.00 9.09
C ARG A 255 15.42 -4.33 8.60
N GLN A 256 15.71 -5.25 9.51
CA GLN A 256 16.32 -6.53 9.17
C GLN A 256 15.39 -7.39 8.33
N ILE A 257 14.12 -7.50 8.71
CA ILE A 257 13.14 -8.29 7.95
C ILE A 257 12.77 -7.60 6.63
N THR A 258 12.85 -6.28 6.52
CA THR A 258 12.55 -5.58 5.26
C THR A 258 13.76 -5.46 4.32
N THR A 259 14.93 -5.96 4.72
CA THR A 259 16.14 -5.93 3.88
C THR A 259 15.98 -6.86 2.67
N PRO A 260 16.17 -6.36 1.42
CA PRO A 260 15.98 -7.17 0.23
C PRO A 260 16.98 -8.33 0.16
N LYS A 261 16.49 -9.52 -0.21
CA LYS A 261 17.29 -10.73 -0.44
C LYS A 261 16.97 -11.31 -1.81
N GLU A 262 17.99 -11.42 -2.65
CA GLU A 262 17.88 -12.06 -3.96
C GLU A 262 17.79 -13.60 -3.83
N PRO A 263 17.12 -14.29 -4.77
CA PRO A 263 16.43 -13.73 -5.93
C PRO A 263 14.99 -13.26 -5.65
N MET A 264 14.48 -13.46 -4.42
CA MET A 264 13.07 -13.24 -4.06
C MET A 264 12.64 -11.78 -4.06
N ALA A 265 13.54 -10.84 -3.80
CA ALA A 265 13.20 -9.42 -3.65
C ALA A 265 12.54 -8.81 -4.91
N VAL A 266 11.52 -7.98 -4.68
CA VAL A 266 10.73 -7.26 -5.68
C VAL A 266 10.47 -5.83 -5.22
N LEU A 267 10.10 -4.96 -6.15
CA LEU A 267 9.50 -3.66 -5.81
C LEU A 267 8.11 -3.91 -5.21
N CYS A 268 7.98 -3.61 -3.94
CA CYS A 268 6.75 -3.71 -3.16
C CYS A 268 6.07 -2.34 -3.10
N HIS A 269 4.76 -2.34 -2.94
CA HIS A 269 3.97 -1.17 -2.61
C HIS A 269 4.31 -0.62 -1.22
N GLY A 270 4.57 -1.49 -0.23
CA GLY A 270 5.07 -1.14 1.09
C GLY A 270 4.04 -0.65 2.11
N ASP A 271 2.79 -0.45 1.69
CA ASP A 271 1.61 -0.17 2.53
C ASP A 271 0.37 -0.78 1.88
N PHE A 272 0.50 -2.02 1.42
CA PHE A 272 -0.54 -2.67 0.63
C PHE A 272 -1.72 -3.10 1.51
N CYS A 273 -2.76 -2.27 1.54
CA CYS A 273 -4.00 -2.53 2.26
C CYS A 273 -5.23 -2.14 1.42
N ARG A 274 -6.43 -2.54 1.85
CA ARG A 274 -7.70 -2.20 1.18
C ARG A 274 -7.86 -0.69 0.94
N ASN A 275 -7.32 0.17 1.80
CA ASN A 275 -7.44 1.62 1.65
C ASN A 275 -6.68 2.14 0.43
N ASN A 276 -5.74 1.36 -0.11
CA ASN A 276 -4.90 1.68 -1.26
C ASN A 276 -5.28 0.84 -2.51
N VAL A 277 -6.46 0.19 -2.48
CA VAL A 277 -7.00 -0.62 -3.59
C VAL A 277 -8.41 -0.17 -3.93
N LEU A 278 -8.62 0.23 -5.19
CA LEU A 278 -9.94 0.49 -5.74
C LEU A 278 -10.45 -0.75 -6.48
N PHE A 279 -11.73 -1.06 -6.32
CA PHE A 279 -12.41 -2.20 -6.92
C PHE A 279 -13.44 -1.75 -7.94
N LYS A 280 -13.59 -2.53 -9.01
CA LYS A 280 -14.66 -2.41 -10.01
C LYS A 280 -15.55 -3.64 -9.96
N TYR A 281 -16.84 -3.47 -10.24
CA TYR A 281 -17.85 -4.53 -10.17
C TYR A 281 -18.60 -4.60 -11.50
N SER A 282 -19.12 -5.79 -11.86
CA SER A 282 -19.84 -6.02 -13.12
C SER A 282 -21.13 -5.21 -13.24
N GLU A 283 -21.76 -4.90 -12.11
CA GLU A 283 -22.99 -4.11 -12.06
C GLU A 283 -22.67 -2.63 -11.85
N GLN A 284 -23.08 -1.78 -12.81
CA GLN A 284 -23.11 -0.32 -12.66
C GLN A 284 -24.22 0.15 -11.70
N THR A 285 -24.72 -0.73 -10.82
CA THR A 285 -25.69 -0.37 -9.81
C THR A 285 -24.97 0.33 -8.66
N THR A 286 -25.58 1.39 -8.15
CA THR A 286 -25.11 2.13 -6.98
C THR A 286 -25.13 1.24 -5.72
N ASP A 287 -25.94 0.18 -5.72
CA ASP A 287 -26.15 -0.74 -4.61
C ASP A 287 -25.21 -1.96 -4.66
N VAL A 288 -23.91 -1.73 -4.55
CA VAL A 288 -22.99 -2.83 -4.21
C VAL A 288 -23.27 -3.29 -2.78
N THR A 289 -23.54 -4.59 -2.67
CA THR A 289 -23.72 -5.28 -1.40
C THR A 289 -22.39 -5.88 -0.96
N GLU A 290 -22.31 -6.34 0.28
CA GLU A 290 -21.14 -7.09 0.76
C GLU A 290 -20.92 -8.41 0.01
N THR A 291 -21.92 -8.86 -0.77
CA THR A 291 -21.87 -10.09 -1.57
C THR A 291 -21.47 -9.87 -3.04
N SER A 292 -21.30 -8.62 -3.47
CA SER A 292 -20.87 -8.34 -4.84
C SER A 292 -19.41 -8.71 -5.06
N SER A 293 -19.13 -9.54 -6.07
CA SER A 293 -17.76 -9.92 -6.43
C SER A 293 -17.12 -8.87 -7.34
N PRO A 294 -15.88 -8.44 -7.06
CA PRO A 294 -15.18 -7.50 -7.93
C PRO A 294 -14.71 -8.19 -9.21
N ILE A 295 -14.60 -7.41 -10.28
CA ILE A 295 -14.12 -7.88 -11.60
C ILE A 295 -12.77 -7.29 -11.98
N ASP A 296 -12.35 -6.21 -11.34
CA ASP A 296 -11.04 -5.58 -11.56
C ASP A 296 -10.62 -4.75 -10.33
N VAL A 297 -9.32 -4.47 -10.23
CA VAL A 297 -8.71 -3.64 -9.19
C VAL A 297 -7.65 -2.69 -9.74
N LEU A 298 -7.56 -1.51 -9.13
CA LEU A 298 -6.47 -0.55 -9.34
C LEU A 298 -5.79 -0.22 -8.02
N PHE A 299 -4.46 -0.13 -8.05
CA PHE A 299 -3.65 0.31 -6.93
C PHE A 299 -3.38 1.81 -7.01
N PHE A 300 -3.21 2.43 -5.85
CA PHE A 300 -2.80 3.83 -5.72
C PHE A 300 -2.05 4.04 -4.40
N ASP A 301 -1.53 5.23 -4.18
CA ASP A 301 -0.78 5.59 -2.96
C ASP A 301 0.56 4.85 -2.77
N LEU A 302 1.50 5.12 -3.67
CA LEU A 302 2.83 4.46 -3.68
C LEU A 302 3.84 5.24 -2.82
N ALA A 303 3.37 5.82 -1.73
CA ALA A 303 4.14 6.64 -0.80
C ALA A 303 5.27 5.85 -0.07
N THR A 304 5.03 4.58 0.21
CA THR A 304 5.92 3.73 1.03
C THR A 304 6.63 2.66 0.22
N ILE A 305 6.71 2.83 -1.12
CA ILE A 305 7.38 1.87 -2.01
C ILE A 305 8.75 1.46 -1.48
N ARG A 306 9.08 0.19 -1.68
CA ARG A 306 10.29 -0.41 -1.15
C ARG A 306 10.75 -1.58 -1.99
N TYR A 307 12.06 -1.75 -2.14
CA TYR A 307 12.62 -3.00 -2.65
C TYR A 307 12.80 -4.01 -1.51
N SER A 308 12.02 -5.09 -1.48
CA SER A 308 11.96 -6.05 -0.35
C SER A 308 11.37 -7.41 -0.75
N SER A 309 11.14 -8.30 0.23
CA SER A 309 10.44 -9.57 0.00
C SER A 309 8.96 -9.32 -0.37
N PRO A 310 8.37 -10.04 -1.34
CA PRO A 310 6.96 -9.88 -1.72
C PRO A 310 5.97 -10.11 -0.55
N VAL A 311 6.43 -10.80 0.49
CA VAL A 311 5.64 -11.10 1.68
C VAL A 311 5.30 -9.84 2.48
N ILE A 312 6.04 -8.74 2.38
CA ILE A 312 5.70 -7.53 3.15
C ILE A 312 4.32 -6.98 2.73
N ASP A 313 4.01 -7.00 1.43
CA ASP A 313 2.71 -6.60 0.91
C ASP A 313 1.66 -7.68 1.17
N LEU A 314 1.98 -8.95 0.90
CA LEU A 314 1.04 -10.06 1.08
C LEU A 314 0.59 -10.22 2.53
N SER A 315 1.54 -10.28 3.46
CA SER A 315 1.23 -10.50 4.88
C SER A 315 0.43 -9.34 5.45
N PHE A 316 0.78 -8.10 5.13
CA PHE A 316 0.04 -6.93 5.60
C PHE A 316 -1.38 -6.90 5.02
N PHE A 317 -1.52 -7.09 3.70
CA PHE A 317 -2.82 -7.09 3.04
C PHE A 317 -3.73 -8.19 3.58
N ILE A 318 -3.24 -9.43 3.67
CA ILE A 318 -4.06 -10.55 4.12
C ILE A 318 -4.44 -10.35 5.58
N TYR A 319 -3.52 -9.99 6.48
CA TYR A 319 -3.84 -9.88 7.91
C TYR A 319 -4.75 -8.71 8.25
N LEU A 320 -4.61 -7.57 7.56
CA LEU A 320 -5.45 -6.41 7.86
C LEU A 320 -6.87 -6.57 7.31
N ASN A 321 -7.03 -7.27 6.17
CA ASN A 321 -8.29 -7.26 5.42
C ASN A 321 -9.06 -8.59 5.46
N SER A 322 -8.62 -9.57 6.27
CA SER A 322 -9.27 -10.88 6.42
C SER A 322 -9.62 -11.21 7.87
N ASN A 323 -10.59 -12.10 8.06
CA ASN A 323 -10.92 -12.75 9.32
C ASN A 323 -10.36 -14.19 9.34
N PRO A 324 -10.45 -14.92 10.47
CA PRO A 324 -9.99 -16.30 10.56
C PRO A 324 -10.62 -17.23 9.52
N GLU A 325 -11.90 -17.05 9.20
CA GLU A 325 -12.64 -17.87 8.25
C GLU A 325 -12.04 -17.76 6.83
N ILE A 326 -11.73 -16.55 6.39
CA ILE A 326 -11.07 -16.31 5.10
C ILE A 326 -9.64 -16.87 5.10
N ARG A 327 -8.92 -16.79 6.22
CA ARG A 327 -7.57 -17.37 6.32
C ARG A 327 -7.53 -18.90 6.30
N LEU A 328 -8.66 -19.59 6.45
CA LEU A 328 -8.74 -21.03 6.15
C LEU A 328 -8.46 -21.34 4.67
N HIS A 329 -8.62 -20.34 3.79
CA HIS A 329 -8.32 -20.43 2.36
C HIS A 329 -6.88 -20.02 2.03
N TRP A 330 -5.95 -20.05 2.99
CA TRP A 330 -4.56 -19.58 2.83
C TRP A 330 -3.88 -20.08 1.56
N ASN A 331 -3.94 -21.39 1.29
CA ASN A 331 -3.33 -21.99 0.11
C ASN A 331 -3.96 -21.48 -1.19
N GLN A 332 -5.28 -21.26 -1.21
CA GLN A 332 -5.97 -20.71 -2.37
C GLN A 332 -5.56 -19.24 -2.62
N ILE A 333 -5.37 -18.47 -1.54
CA ILE A 333 -4.90 -17.08 -1.62
C ILE A 333 -3.48 -17.03 -2.20
N LEU A 334 -2.56 -17.84 -1.69
CA LEU A 334 -1.18 -17.87 -2.20
C LEU A 334 -1.09 -18.45 -3.61
N GLN A 335 -1.93 -19.42 -3.96
CA GLN A 335 -2.06 -19.90 -5.33
C GLN A 335 -2.50 -18.77 -6.27
N SER A 336 -3.52 -17.99 -5.90
CA SER A 336 -4.00 -16.86 -6.72
C SER A 336 -2.91 -15.81 -6.97
N TYR A 337 -2.12 -15.48 -5.93
CA TYR A 337 -0.95 -14.60 -6.07
C TYR A 337 0.08 -15.19 -7.05
N HIS A 338 0.45 -16.45 -6.85
CA HIS A 338 1.43 -17.13 -7.67
C HIS A 338 0.97 -17.26 -9.13
N ASP A 339 -0.32 -17.50 -9.38
CA ASP A 339 -0.90 -17.57 -10.72
C ASP A 339 -0.77 -16.23 -11.46
N GLY A 340 -1.02 -15.11 -10.76
CA GLY A 340 -0.82 -13.79 -11.33
C GLY A 340 0.64 -13.53 -11.70
N LEU A 341 1.55 -13.92 -10.81
CA LEU A 341 2.99 -13.79 -11.03
C LEU A 341 3.46 -14.64 -12.21
N ARG A 342 3.08 -15.93 -12.24
CA ARG A 342 3.39 -16.88 -13.32
C ARG A 342 2.86 -16.36 -14.65
N THR A 343 1.60 -15.96 -14.71
CA THR A 343 0.95 -15.46 -15.94
C THR A 343 1.76 -14.32 -16.56
N SER A 344 2.18 -13.34 -15.77
CA SER A 344 2.95 -12.20 -16.27
C SER A 344 4.37 -12.58 -16.71
N VAL A 345 5.06 -13.43 -15.95
CA VAL A 345 6.41 -13.89 -16.31
C VAL A 345 6.39 -14.72 -17.58
N GLU A 346 5.51 -15.72 -17.66
CA GLU A 346 5.41 -16.63 -18.80
C GLU A 346 4.96 -15.88 -20.06
N ALA A 347 3.96 -15.00 -19.97
CA ALA A 347 3.52 -14.21 -21.12
C ALA A 347 4.65 -13.35 -21.71
N PHE A 348 5.46 -12.72 -20.85
CA PHE A 348 6.60 -11.93 -21.32
C PHE A 348 7.71 -12.82 -21.89
N ALA A 349 8.01 -13.93 -21.21
CA ALA A 349 9.03 -14.88 -21.62
C ALA A 349 8.72 -15.48 -22.99
N ASP A 350 7.49 -15.95 -23.20
CA ASP A 350 7.01 -16.54 -24.45
C ASP A 350 7.07 -15.54 -25.60
N LYS A 351 6.60 -14.31 -25.38
CA LYS A 351 6.66 -13.23 -26.39
C LYS A 351 8.08 -12.92 -26.86
N ASN A 352 9.08 -13.09 -25.98
CA ASN A 352 10.47 -12.74 -26.24
C ASN A 352 11.40 -13.95 -26.43
N ASN A 353 10.87 -15.17 -26.44
CA ASN A 353 11.64 -16.43 -26.49
C ASN A 353 12.71 -16.54 -25.40
N ILE A 354 12.34 -16.25 -24.15
CA ILE A 354 13.23 -16.29 -22.99
C ILE A 354 12.88 -17.49 -22.11
N ASN A 355 13.86 -18.14 -21.50
CA ASN A 355 13.62 -19.23 -20.57
C ASN A 355 13.06 -18.71 -19.23
N VAL A 356 12.13 -19.46 -18.64
CA VAL A 356 11.69 -19.26 -17.25
C VAL A 356 12.38 -20.29 -16.36
N ILE A 357 12.95 -19.83 -15.25
CA ILE A 357 13.64 -20.68 -14.28
C ILE A 357 12.83 -20.67 -13.00
N GLU A 358 12.03 -21.73 -12.85
CA GLU A 358 11.17 -21.91 -11.69
C GLU A 358 11.93 -22.50 -10.50
N GLY A 359 11.73 -21.91 -9.33
CA GLY A 359 12.29 -22.40 -8.08
C GLY A 359 13.60 -21.71 -7.68
N LYS A 360 13.65 -21.20 -6.44
CA LYS A 360 14.83 -20.50 -5.90
C LYS A 360 16.09 -21.36 -5.91
N SER A 361 15.97 -22.67 -5.70
CA SER A 361 17.08 -23.63 -5.73
C SER A 361 17.65 -23.86 -7.13
N ASN A 362 16.87 -23.60 -8.18
CA ASN A 362 17.27 -23.77 -9.57
C ASN A 362 17.87 -22.48 -10.16
N PHE A 363 17.68 -21.34 -9.51
CA PHE A 363 18.11 -20.03 -9.99
C PHE A 363 19.47 -19.61 -9.42
N THR A 364 20.31 -19.03 -10.27
CA THR A 364 21.62 -18.46 -9.91
C THR A 364 21.81 -17.11 -10.58
N SER A 365 22.76 -16.29 -10.11
CA SER A 365 23.07 -15.01 -10.74
C SER A 365 23.62 -15.13 -12.17
N SER A 366 24.04 -16.32 -12.60
CA SER A 366 24.51 -16.61 -13.97
C SER A 366 23.45 -17.26 -14.85
N SER A 367 22.23 -17.40 -14.33
CA SER A 367 21.13 -18.05 -15.03
C SER A 367 20.65 -17.23 -16.23
N ASP A 368 20.49 -17.89 -17.37
CA ASP A 368 20.02 -17.28 -18.62
C ASP A 368 18.50 -17.47 -18.77
N GLY A 369 17.76 -16.83 -17.86
CA GLY A 369 16.30 -16.88 -17.82
C GLY A 369 15.71 -15.99 -16.72
N ILE A 370 14.40 -15.77 -16.79
CA ILE A 370 13.65 -14.99 -15.81
C ILE A 370 13.40 -15.89 -14.59
N PHE A 371 13.74 -15.40 -13.40
CA PHE A 371 13.41 -16.08 -12.15
C PHE A 371 11.89 -16.09 -11.92
N LEU A 372 11.35 -17.28 -11.67
CA LEU A 372 9.98 -17.48 -11.20
C LEU A 372 10.03 -18.20 -9.84
N PRO A 373 9.72 -17.56 -8.72
CA PRO A 373 9.60 -18.29 -7.46
C PRO A 373 8.52 -19.36 -7.57
N SER A 374 8.81 -20.57 -7.08
CA SER A 374 7.77 -21.59 -6.95
C SER A 374 6.78 -21.19 -5.84
N LEU A 375 5.59 -21.81 -5.82
CA LEU A 375 4.64 -21.60 -4.72
C LEU A 375 5.27 -21.92 -3.35
N GLU A 376 6.08 -22.98 -3.27
CA GLU A 376 6.81 -23.33 -2.04
C GLU A 376 7.82 -22.25 -1.63
N ASP A 377 8.53 -21.63 -2.57
CA ASP A 377 9.42 -20.52 -2.26
C ASP A 377 8.65 -19.34 -1.64
N VAL A 378 7.46 -19.03 -2.17
CA VAL A 378 6.59 -17.98 -1.63
C VAL A 378 6.15 -18.34 -0.20
N HIS A 379 5.70 -19.58 0.03
CA HIS A 379 5.35 -20.05 1.37
C HIS A 379 6.53 -19.97 2.35
N GLN A 380 7.73 -20.37 1.93
CA GLN A 380 8.92 -20.36 2.77
C GLN A 380 9.38 -18.93 3.11
N GLU A 381 9.14 -17.95 2.23
CA GLU A 381 9.39 -16.54 2.53
C GLU A 381 8.51 -16.01 3.67
N PHE A 382 7.30 -16.55 3.88
CA PHE A 382 6.44 -16.14 5.01
C PHE A 382 7.07 -16.44 6.37
N VAL A 383 7.84 -17.52 6.49
CA VAL A 383 8.49 -17.89 7.75
C VAL A 383 9.40 -16.77 8.29
N TYR A 384 9.99 -15.96 7.42
CA TYR A 384 10.87 -14.87 7.81
C TYR A 384 10.20 -13.49 7.83
N HIS A 385 9.12 -13.31 7.05
CA HIS A 385 8.60 -11.99 6.73
C HIS A 385 7.15 -11.77 7.17
N ALA A 386 6.37 -12.81 7.49
CA ALA A 386 4.95 -12.66 7.87
C ALA A 386 4.74 -11.76 9.08
N ILE A 387 5.73 -11.76 9.98
CA ILE A 387 5.73 -10.93 11.18
C ILE A 387 5.66 -9.42 10.85
N TYR A 388 6.12 -9.01 9.67
CA TYR A 388 5.98 -7.62 9.19
C TYR A 388 4.51 -7.20 9.14
N GLY A 389 3.67 -7.98 8.46
CA GLY A 389 2.24 -7.73 8.38
C GLY A 389 1.57 -7.72 9.75
N PHE A 390 1.96 -8.64 10.63
CA PHE A 390 1.46 -8.67 12.01
C PHE A 390 1.84 -7.41 12.80
N MET A 391 3.09 -6.95 12.70
CA MET A 391 3.55 -5.75 13.41
C MET A 391 2.71 -4.53 13.03
N LEU A 392 2.44 -4.32 11.73
CA LEU A 392 1.57 -3.24 11.28
C LEU A 392 0.12 -3.44 11.73
N CYS A 393 -0.43 -4.66 11.59
CA CYS A 393 -1.79 -4.97 12.01
C CYS A 393 -2.00 -4.84 13.51
N SER A 394 -0.97 -5.09 14.33
CA SER A 394 -1.05 -4.96 15.78
C SER A 394 -1.41 -3.54 16.22
N PHE A 395 -1.05 -2.55 15.39
CA PHE A 395 -1.43 -1.15 15.56
C PHE A 395 -2.73 -0.82 14.80
N PHE A 396 -2.79 -1.12 13.50
CA PHE A 396 -3.87 -0.62 12.63
C PHE A 396 -5.18 -1.40 12.71
N LEU A 397 -5.16 -2.71 13.00
CA LEU A 397 -6.39 -3.50 12.99
C LEU A 397 -7.41 -3.00 14.02
N PRO A 398 -7.06 -2.73 15.30
CA PRO A 398 -7.99 -2.14 16.25
C PRO A 398 -8.47 -0.74 15.85
N VAL A 399 -7.62 0.04 15.18
CA VAL A 399 -7.98 1.39 14.67
C VAL A 399 -9.03 1.28 13.57
N MET A 400 -8.90 0.31 12.65
CA MET A 400 -9.89 0.09 11.60
C MET A 400 -11.23 -0.44 12.14
N MET A 401 -11.23 -0.99 13.37
CA MET A 401 -12.42 -1.56 14.01
C MET A 401 -13.32 -0.54 14.74
N VAL A 402 -12.88 0.71 14.92
CA VAL A 402 -13.76 1.76 15.48
C VAL A 402 -14.63 2.39 14.40
N ASP A 403 -15.74 3.03 14.80
CA ASP A 403 -16.73 3.61 13.86
C ASP A 403 -16.11 4.67 12.93
N ASN A 404 -15.24 5.53 13.49
CA ASN A 404 -14.57 6.61 12.77
C ASN A 404 -13.03 6.52 12.93
N PRO A 405 -12.34 5.65 12.17
CA PRO A 405 -10.89 5.49 12.27
C PRO A 405 -10.11 6.79 12.00
N SER A 406 -10.62 7.65 11.13
CA SER A 406 -10.02 8.95 10.81
C SER A 406 -10.04 9.93 11.98
N GLU A 407 -11.06 9.85 12.86
CA GLU A 407 -11.16 10.73 14.03
C GLU A 407 -10.09 10.42 15.07
N VAL A 408 -9.62 9.17 15.15
CA VAL A 408 -8.52 8.74 16.04
C VAL A 408 -7.27 9.59 15.83
N PHE A 409 -7.02 10.03 14.59
CA PHE A 409 -5.84 10.81 14.22
C PHE A 409 -6.13 12.29 13.92
N SER A 410 -7.37 12.73 14.14
CA SER A 410 -7.83 14.09 13.81
C SER A 410 -7.44 15.15 14.86
N GLU A 411 -7.49 16.43 14.47
CA GLU A 411 -7.30 17.59 15.36
C GLU A 411 -8.36 17.62 16.47
N GLU A 412 -9.62 17.30 16.16
CA GLU A 412 -10.73 17.31 17.13
C GLU A 412 -10.66 16.13 18.12
N GLY A 413 -10.03 15.02 17.73
CA GLY A 413 -9.75 13.85 18.57
C GLY A 413 -8.56 14.00 19.52
N GLY A 414 -7.92 15.19 19.55
CA GLY A 414 -6.81 15.50 20.45
C GLY A 414 -5.44 15.00 19.98
N GLU A 415 -5.25 14.84 18.66
CA GLU A 415 -4.01 14.35 18.00
C GLU A 415 -3.36 13.20 18.76
N PHE A 416 -3.66 11.94 18.41
CA PHE A 416 -2.97 10.76 18.93
C PHE A 416 -1.45 10.97 19.02
N TRP A 417 -0.86 11.69 18.08
CA TRP A 417 0.58 11.98 18.01
C TRP A 417 1.06 13.14 18.92
N ASN A 418 0.15 13.92 19.52
CA ASN A 418 0.46 15.03 20.42
C ASN A 418 0.27 14.73 21.90
N VAL A 419 -0.46 13.67 22.23
CA VAL A 419 -0.62 13.29 23.64
C VAL A 419 0.65 12.61 24.15
N PRO A 420 0.94 12.70 25.46
CA PRO A 420 2.02 11.95 26.08
C PRO A 420 1.96 10.46 25.76
N GLU A 421 3.12 9.82 25.73
CA GLU A 421 3.26 8.42 25.35
C GLU A 421 2.37 7.49 26.19
N GLU A 422 2.26 7.74 27.50
CA GLU A 422 1.41 6.94 28.40
C GLU A 422 -0.07 7.02 28.02
N VAL A 423 -0.50 8.17 27.51
CA VAL A 423 -1.87 8.37 27.02
C VAL A 423 -2.06 7.63 25.69
N ARG A 424 -1.10 7.70 24.77
CA ARG A 424 -1.14 6.91 23.51
C ARG A 424 -1.24 5.42 23.79
N HIS A 425 -0.40 4.89 24.69
CA HIS A 425 -0.42 3.48 25.06
C HIS A 425 -1.74 3.07 25.71
N LYS A 426 -2.34 3.93 26.53
CA LYS A 426 -3.68 3.67 27.10
C LYS A 426 -4.76 3.61 26.01
N VAL A 427 -4.74 4.55 25.06
CA VAL A 427 -5.66 4.55 23.92
C VAL A 427 -5.46 3.28 23.08
N GLN A 428 -4.22 2.97 22.71
CA GLN A 428 -3.87 1.82 21.90
C GLN A 428 -4.19 0.47 22.58
N SER A 429 -3.97 0.36 23.89
CA SER A 429 -4.26 -0.86 24.65
C SER A 429 -5.76 -1.13 24.83
N THR A 430 -6.62 -0.12 24.63
CA THR A 430 -8.08 -0.21 24.82
C THR A 430 -8.89 -0.02 23.53
N MET A 431 -8.26 0.41 22.44
CA MET A 431 -8.89 0.64 21.11
C MET A 431 -9.73 -0.55 20.66
N ALA A 432 -10.97 -0.34 20.22
CA ALA A 432 -11.91 -1.39 19.82
C ALA A 432 -12.20 -2.48 20.90
N GLY A 433 -11.87 -2.23 22.16
CA GLY A 433 -12.22 -3.07 23.31
C GLY A 433 -11.74 -4.53 23.20
N GLU A 434 -12.54 -5.45 23.72
CA GLU A 434 -12.22 -6.88 23.74
C GLU A 434 -12.21 -7.51 22.35
N GLU A 435 -13.11 -7.08 21.45
CA GLU A 435 -13.14 -7.58 20.08
C GLU A 435 -11.86 -7.21 19.31
N GLY A 436 -11.32 -6.00 19.51
CA GLY A 436 -10.01 -5.63 18.98
C GLY A 436 -8.89 -6.53 19.51
N THR A 437 -8.88 -6.83 20.81
CA THR A 437 -7.89 -7.74 21.43
C THR A 437 -8.03 -9.16 20.88
N LYS A 438 -9.26 -9.65 20.72
CA LYS A 438 -9.55 -10.96 20.14
C LYS A 438 -9.09 -11.08 18.69
N ALA A 439 -9.31 -10.03 17.88
CA ALA A 439 -8.82 -9.98 16.51
C ALA A 439 -7.29 -10.09 16.45
N LEU A 440 -6.57 -9.37 17.31
CA LEU A 440 -5.12 -9.47 17.43
C LEU A 440 -4.65 -10.86 17.90
N ASN A 441 -5.32 -11.44 18.89
CA ASN A 441 -5.02 -12.80 19.37
C ASN A 441 -5.16 -13.83 18.25
N HIS A 442 -6.16 -13.70 17.36
CA HIS A 442 -6.31 -14.58 16.21
C HIS A 442 -5.17 -14.45 15.18
N LEU A 443 -4.53 -13.28 15.06
CA LEU A 443 -3.34 -13.13 14.22
C LEU A 443 -2.14 -13.85 14.83
N VAL A 444 -1.90 -13.68 16.14
CA VAL A 444 -0.82 -14.39 16.85
C VAL A 444 -1.01 -15.90 16.76
N GLN A 445 -2.23 -16.37 16.99
CA GLN A 445 -2.61 -17.77 16.85
C GLN A 445 -2.26 -18.29 15.44
N HIS A 446 -2.66 -17.56 14.40
CA HIS A 446 -2.39 -17.93 13.02
C HIS A 446 -0.90 -17.96 12.68
N LEU A 447 -0.10 -16.98 13.15
CA LEU A 447 1.36 -17.00 12.99
C LEU A 447 1.99 -18.26 13.58
N VAL A 448 1.56 -18.67 14.78
CA VAL A 448 2.08 -19.87 15.44
C VAL A 448 1.63 -21.14 14.71
N ASP A 449 0.36 -21.21 14.29
CA ASP A 449 -0.22 -22.37 13.59
C ASP A 449 0.47 -22.63 12.25
N MET A 450 0.79 -21.56 11.54
CA MET A 450 1.49 -21.61 10.26
C MET A 450 3.01 -21.77 10.40
N GLY A 451 3.55 -21.71 11.63
CA GLY A 451 4.99 -21.82 11.88
C GLY A 451 5.81 -20.59 11.46
N PHE A 452 5.17 -19.41 11.40
CA PHE A 452 5.81 -18.15 11.02
C PHE A 452 6.54 -17.45 12.17
N VAL A 453 6.43 -17.97 13.41
CA VAL A 453 7.15 -17.51 14.61
C VAL A 453 7.62 -18.67 15.47
#